data_AF-A0A101HIJ6-F1
#
_entry.id   AF-A0A101HIJ6-F1
#
_cell.length_a   1.000
_cell.length_b   1.000
_cell.length_c   1.000
_cell.angle_alpha   90.00
_cell.angle_beta   90.00
_cell.angle_gamma   90.00
#
_symmetry.space_group_name_H-M   'P 1'
#
loop_
_entity.id
_entity.type
_entity.pdbx_description
1 polymer ?
#
loop_
_entity_poly.entity_id
_entity_poly.type
_entity_poly.pdbx_seq_one_letter_code
_entity_poly.pdbx_strand_id
1 'polypeptide(L)'
;TDDQLEFSNDGTNWIALGDKTKSITLSAEYAGAVMSADGTNNTGFMTSDAEGTTYDSMNYYEWYSSETTLQDYDVRVRFTLPSDFASWGTNAFTFNYATEANSSTNNKVDFYVYEEGTGTVDGSSVGKYSATAGVWTTTSVAGSSLTDCNVAGETCVVIMRMYSANDSYVRVGDIDINYNREL
;
A
#
# COMPACT_ATOMS: atom_id res chain seq x y z
N THR A 1 -22.10 -9.62 7.53
CA THR A 1 -21.91 -11.00 7.98
C THR A 1 -20.56 -11.40 7.45
N ASP A 2 -19.56 -11.40 8.32
CA ASP A 2 -18.22 -11.78 7.91
C ASP A 2 -18.21 -13.29 7.65
N ASP A 3 -17.64 -13.70 6.52
CA ASP A 3 -17.42 -15.11 6.24
C ASP A 3 -16.53 -15.69 7.35
N GLN A 4 -16.88 -16.85 7.91
CA GLN A 4 -16.10 -17.52 8.96
C GLN A 4 -15.51 -18.84 8.43
N LEU A 5 -14.36 -19.22 8.98
CA LEU A 5 -13.83 -20.58 8.86
C LEU A 5 -14.48 -21.47 9.92
N GLU A 6 -14.99 -22.61 9.50
CA GLU A 6 -15.73 -23.53 10.37
C GLU A 6 -15.21 -24.96 10.22
N PHE A 7 -15.29 -25.73 11.31
CA PHE A 7 -14.98 -27.15 11.32
C PHE A 7 -16.20 -27.95 11.76
N SER A 8 -16.47 -29.06 11.07
CA SER A 8 -17.48 -30.03 11.46
C SER A 8 -16.96 -31.45 11.28
N ASN A 9 -17.24 -32.32 12.25
CA ASN A 9 -16.95 -33.74 12.17
C ASN A 9 -18.17 -34.59 11.80
N ASP A 10 -19.36 -33.99 11.73
CA ASP A 10 -20.63 -34.67 11.43
C ASP A 10 -21.46 -33.99 10.33
N GLY A 11 -21.00 -32.85 9.79
CA GLY A 11 -21.67 -32.06 8.76
C GLY A 11 -22.88 -31.26 9.26
N THR A 12 -23.17 -31.29 10.56
CA THR A 12 -24.37 -30.69 11.17
C THR A 12 -24.06 -29.75 12.33
N ASN A 13 -23.03 -30.03 13.10
CA ASN A 13 -22.51 -29.18 14.16
C ASN A 13 -21.24 -28.49 13.66
N TRP A 14 -21.29 -27.17 13.59
CA TRP A 14 -20.20 -26.34 13.08
C TRP A 14 -19.58 -25.55 14.23
N ILE A 15 -18.25 -25.58 14.32
CA ILE A 15 -17.47 -24.82 15.30
C ILE A 15 -16.69 -23.75 14.55
N ALA A 16 -16.93 -22.48 14.88
CA ALA A 16 -16.20 -21.36 14.32
C ALA A 16 -14.73 -21.36 14.77
N LEU A 17 -13.82 -21.21 13.81
CA LEU A 17 -12.37 -21.12 14.00
C LEU A 17 -11.85 -19.69 13.82
N GLY A 18 -12.70 -18.78 13.34
CA GLY A 18 -12.44 -17.35 13.21
C GLY A 18 -12.81 -16.80 11.83
N ASP A 19 -12.51 -15.53 11.59
CA ASP A 19 -12.88 -14.87 10.34
C ASP A 19 -12.12 -15.45 9.15
N LYS A 20 -12.79 -15.61 8.00
CA LYS A 20 -12.15 -16.04 6.76
C LYS A 20 -11.26 -14.96 6.18
N THR A 21 -11.67 -13.70 6.33
CA THR A 21 -10.90 -12.54 5.90
C THR A 21 -9.91 -12.14 6.99
N LYS A 22 -8.67 -11.85 6.60
CA LYS A 22 -7.60 -11.37 7.47
C LYS A 22 -7.05 -10.08 6.91
N SER A 23 -6.77 -9.14 7.81
CA SER A 23 -6.15 -7.86 7.51
C SER A 23 -4.81 -7.77 8.25
N ILE A 24 -3.78 -7.28 7.54
CA ILE A 24 -2.46 -7.00 8.09
C ILE A 24 -2.14 -5.54 7.78
N THR A 25 -1.97 -4.72 8.81
CA THR A 25 -1.51 -3.35 8.67
C THR A 25 0.01 -3.30 8.77
N LEU A 26 0.63 -2.72 7.74
CA LEU A 26 2.02 -2.32 7.77
C LEU A 26 2.07 -0.81 8.02
N SER A 27 2.48 -0.39 9.22
CA SER A 27 2.66 1.03 9.49
C SER A 27 3.94 1.56 8.84
N ALA A 28 3.93 2.84 8.45
CA ALA A 28 5.09 3.47 7.81
C ALA A 28 6.37 3.33 8.65
N GLU A 29 7.51 3.30 7.96
CA GLU A 29 8.73 2.56 8.37
C GLU A 29 8.59 1.04 8.26
N TYR A 30 8.00 0.58 7.16
CA TYR A 30 7.79 -0.84 6.88
C TYR A 30 9.10 -1.64 6.94
N ALA A 31 9.07 -2.76 7.65
CA ALA A 31 10.23 -3.61 7.84
C ALA A 31 10.82 -4.08 6.49
N GLY A 32 12.12 -3.83 6.29
CA GLY A 32 12.84 -4.23 5.08
C GLY A 32 12.55 -3.36 3.84
N ALA A 33 11.81 -2.25 3.99
CA ALA A 33 11.60 -1.31 2.90
C ALA A 33 12.89 -0.60 2.50
N VAL A 34 13.00 -0.26 1.22
CA VAL A 34 14.11 0.54 0.69
C VAL A 34 13.57 1.74 -0.07
N MET A 35 14.35 2.81 -0.11
CA MET A 35 14.04 4.01 -0.89
C MET A 35 14.96 4.06 -2.11
N SER A 36 14.42 4.32 -3.29
CA SER A 36 15.17 4.26 -4.55
C SER A 36 14.75 5.35 -5.53
N ALA A 37 15.73 6.01 -6.13
CA ALA A 37 15.54 6.74 -7.38
C ALA A 37 15.24 5.76 -8.52
N ASP A 38 14.47 6.19 -9.52
CA ASP A 38 14.25 5.42 -10.76
C ASP A 38 15.21 5.81 -11.89
N GLY A 39 16.05 6.82 -11.66
CA GLY A 39 17.15 7.24 -12.52
C GLY A 39 16.87 8.52 -13.31
N THR A 40 15.65 9.04 -13.29
CA THR A 40 15.30 10.31 -13.96
C THR A 40 14.45 11.16 -13.03
N ASN A 41 14.69 12.48 -12.99
CA ASN A 41 13.89 13.41 -12.18
C ASN A 41 13.77 12.98 -10.70
N ASN A 42 14.88 12.79 -10.00
CA ASN A 42 14.85 12.35 -8.59
C ASN A 42 15.48 13.37 -7.63
N THR A 43 15.34 14.67 -7.92
CA THR A 43 15.88 15.76 -7.09
C THR A 43 14.88 16.17 -6.02
N GLY A 44 15.24 16.00 -4.75
CA GLY A 44 14.36 16.34 -3.64
C GLY A 44 14.89 15.83 -2.32
N PHE A 45 14.03 15.85 -1.31
CA PHE A 45 14.32 15.42 0.04
C PHE A 45 13.30 14.35 0.45
N MET A 46 13.84 13.24 0.95
CA MET A 46 13.06 12.15 1.53
C MET A 46 13.24 12.15 3.05
N THR A 47 12.15 12.23 3.79
CA THR A 47 12.12 12.21 5.26
C THR A 47 11.09 11.22 5.78
N SER A 48 11.13 10.93 7.09
CA SER A 48 10.06 10.25 7.82
C SER A 48 9.74 11.02 9.09
N ASP A 49 8.47 11.04 9.46
CA ASP A 49 7.96 11.64 10.70
C ASP A 49 6.55 11.08 11.00
N ALA A 50 5.83 11.67 11.95
CA ALA A 50 4.45 11.37 12.25
C ALA A 50 3.60 12.66 12.32
N GLU A 51 2.32 12.55 12.00
CA GLU A 51 1.34 13.63 12.12
C GLU A 51 0.15 13.17 12.93
N GLY A 52 -0.37 14.06 13.79
CA GLY A 52 -1.51 13.79 14.65
C GLY A 52 -1.23 14.16 16.11
N THR A 53 -1.84 13.42 17.02
CA THR A 53 -1.67 13.58 18.47
C THR A 53 -0.77 12.48 19.04
N THR A 54 -0.36 12.62 20.31
CA THR A 54 0.49 11.64 21.00
C THR A 54 -0.07 10.21 21.05
N TYR A 55 -1.39 10.05 20.94
CA TYR A 55 -2.08 8.75 21.04
C TYR A 55 -2.88 8.40 19.77
N ASP A 56 -2.78 9.23 18.74
CA ASP A 56 -3.48 9.07 17.46
C ASP A 56 -2.65 9.78 16.39
N SER A 57 -1.66 9.07 15.84
CA SER A 57 -0.70 9.60 14.88
C SER A 57 -0.56 8.67 13.68
N MET A 58 -0.47 9.24 12.49
CA MET A 58 -0.08 8.55 11.27
C MET A 58 1.43 8.75 11.06
N ASN A 59 2.19 7.67 11.11
CA ASN A 59 3.58 7.69 10.66
C ASN A 59 3.61 7.78 9.14
N TYR A 60 4.62 8.43 8.57
CA TYR A 60 4.74 8.56 7.13
C TYR A 60 6.17 8.67 6.64
N TYR A 61 6.35 8.31 5.36
CA TYR A 61 7.44 8.83 4.54
C TYR A 61 6.94 10.07 3.80
N GLU A 62 7.79 11.09 3.68
CA GLU A 62 7.51 12.32 2.94
C GLU A 62 8.56 12.55 1.84
N TRP A 63 8.07 12.85 0.64
CA TRP A 63 8.88 13.29 -0.49
C TRP A 63 8.52 14.72 -0.85
N TYR A 64 9.54 15.57 -0.90
CA TYR A 64 9.41 17.00 -1.20
C TYR A 64 10.48 17.43 -2.22
N SER A 65 10.13 18.34 -3.11
CA SER A 65 11.01 18.90 -4.12
C SER A 65 10.65 20.35 -4.43
N SER A 66 11.68 21.18 -4.54
CA SER A 66 11.59 22.57 -4.99
C SER A 66 11.74 22.74 -6.51
N GLU A 67 11.93 21.65 -7.25
CA GLU A 67 12.05 21.70 -8.71
C GLU A 67 10.71 22.04 -9.36
N THR A 68 10.74 22.71 -10.52
CA THR A 68 9.51 23.16 -11.20
C THR A 68 8.76 22.04 -11.92
N THR A 69 9.44 20.93 -12.20
CA THR A 69 8.88 19.73 -12.86
C THR A 69 8.87 18.57 -11.89
N LEU A 70 7.84 17.72 -11.95
CA LEU A 70 7.69 16.56 -11.06
C LEU A 70 9.00 15.76 -10.95
N GLN A 71 9.48 15.67 -9.72
CA GLN A 71 10.54 14.79 -9.29
C GLN A 71 9.91 13.63 -8.52
N ASP A 72 10.42 12.42 -8.71
CA ASP A 72 9.91 11.23 -8.07
C ASP A 72 10.94 10.45 -7.28
N TYR A 73 10.44 9.70 -6.31
CA TYR A 73 11.21 8.78 -5.49
C TYR A 73 10.33 7.61 -5.07
N ASP A 74 10.89 6.41 -5.09
CA ASP A 74 10.17 5.18 -4.75
C ASP A 74 10.42 4.78 -3.30
N VAL A 75 9.36 4.38 -2.59
CA VAL A 75 9.45 3.48 -1.42
C VAL A 75 9.03 2.09 -1.87
N ARG A 76 9.89 1.09 -1.65
CA ARG A 76 9.69 -0.29 -2.10
C ARG A 76 9.59 -1.21 -0.89
N VAL A 77 8.49 -1.97 -0.81
CA VAL A 77 8.18 -2.88 0.29
C VAL A 77 8.01 -4.29 -0.26
N ARG A 78 8.48 -5.29 0.48
CA ARG A 78 8.27 -6.71 0.15
C ARG A 78 7.29 -7.31 1.15
N PHE A 79 6.30 -8.03 0.64
CA PHE A 79 5.32 -8.75 1.46
C PHE A 79 5.17 -10.18 0.93
N THR A 80 5.57 -11.16 1.73
CA THR A 80 5.40 -12.57 1.39
C THR A 80 4.01 -13.03 1.81
N LEU A 81 3.27 -13.60 0.85
CA LEU A 81 1.94 -14.15 1.08
C LEU A 81 2.02 -15.25 2.15
N PRO A 82 1.26 -15.13 3.24
CA PRO A 82 1.25 -16.12 4.32
C PRO A 82 0.89 -17.52 3.81
N SER A 83 1.31 -18.56 4.54
CA SER A 83 1.01 -19.94 4.18
C SER A 83 -0.47 -20.29 4.22
N ASP A 84 -1.27 -19.51 4.96
CA ASP A 84 -2.72 -19.63 5.05
C ASP A 84 -3.45 -18.83 3.96
N PHE A 85 -2.75 -18.18 3.03
CA PHE A 85 -3.36 -17.40 1.95
C PHE A 85 -4.17 -18.28 0.98
N ALA A 86 -5.45 -17.96 0.78
CA ALA A 86 -6.33 -18.64 -0.16
C ALA A 86 -6.66 -17.77 -1.38
N SER A 87 -6.95 -16.49 -1.16
CA SER A 87 -7.22 -15.52 -2.22
C SER A 87 -7.11 -14.10 -1.71
N TRP A 88 -7.02 -13.12 -2.60
CA TRP A 88 -7.15 -11.72 -2.22
C TRP A 88 -8.57 -11.38 -1.73
N GLY A 89 -8.66 -10.41 -0.81
CA GLY A 89 -9.91 -9.73 -0.46
C GLY A 89 -10.30 -8.70 -1.53
N THR A 90 -11.47 -8.09 -1.40
CA THR A 90 -11.97 -7.09 -2.38
C THR A 90 -10.96 -5.97 -2.63
N ASN A 91 -10.43 -5.37 -1.57
CA ASN A 91 -9.31 -4.42 -1.61
C ASN A 91 -8.07 -5.11 -1.06
N ALA A 92 -7.27 -5.71 -1.94
CA ALA A 92 -6.09 -6.46 -1.54
C ALA A 92 -5.09 -5.59 -0.79
N PHE A 93 -4.82 -4.40 -1.33
CA PHE A 93 -4.01 -3.39 -0.67
C PHE A 93 -4.82 -2.10 -0.55
N THR A 94 -4.85 -1.51 0.63
CA THR A 94 -5.35 -0.16 0.87
C THR A 94 -4.20 0.70 1.35
N PHE A 95 -3.99 1.83 0.69
CA PHE A 95 -2.86 2.72 0.93
C PHE A 95 -3.35 4.03 1.51
N ASN A 96 -2.72 4.49 2.59
CA ASN A 96 -2.92 5.82 3.14
C ASN A 96 -1.93 6.80 2.52
N TYR A 97 -2.41 7.96 2.09
CA TYR A 97 -1.55 9.02 1.55
C TYR A 97 -2.14 10.41 1.80
N ALA A 98 -1.27 11.41 1.77
CA ALA A 98 -1.65 12.82 1.79
C ALA A 98 -0.78 13.61 0.81
N THR A 99 -1.34 14.62 0.16
CA THR A 99 -0.58 15.50 -0.73
C THR A 99 -0.87 16.96 -0.45
N GLU A 100 0.14 17.81 -0.57
CA GLU A 100 0.02 19.23 -0.21
C GLU A 100 -0.88 20.02 -1.15
N ALA A 101 -0.83 19.75 -2.46
CA ALA A 101 -1.77 20.30 -3.44
C ALA A 101 -2.86 19.28 -3.80
N ASN A 102 -4.00 19.80 -4.25
CA ASN A 102 -5.15 19.04 -4.71
C ASN A 102 -5.14 18.82 -6.24
N SER A 103 -3.95 18.69 -6.81
CA SER A 103 -3.71 18.56 -8.25
C SER A 103 -2.50 17.69 -8.51
N SER A 104 -2.60 16.82 -9.52
CA SER A 104 -1.50 15.97 -10.01
C SER A 104 -0.34 16.73 -10.66
N THR A 105 -0.48 18.05 -10.88
CA THR A 105 0.55 18.87 -11.53
C THR A 105 1.75 19.11 -10.62
N ASN A 106 1.52 19.27 -9.32
CA ASN A 106 2.58 19.55 -8.35
C ASN A 106 2.90 18.34 -7.47
N ASN A 107 1.95 17.42 -7.32
CA ASN A 107 2.16 16.24 -6.51
C ASN A 107 1.25 15.09 -6.93
N LYS A 108 1.73 13.87 -6.83
CA LYS A 108 0.88 12.69 -6.91
C LYS A 108 1.60 11.50 -6.30
N VAL A 109 0.87 10.42 -6.07
CA VAL A 109 1.44 9.12 -5.76
C VAL A 109 0.86 8.07 -6.68
N ASP A 110 1.72 7.17 -7.14
CA ASP A 110 1.35 5.99 -7.90
C ASP A 110 1.73 4.74 -7.07
N PHE A 111 0.78 3.82 -6.96
CA PHE A 111 0.96 2.55 -6.26
C PHE A 111 1.02 1.42 -7.28
N TYR A 112 2.03 0.56 -7.17
CA TYR A 112 2.22 -0.61 -8.01
C TYR A 112 2.46 -1.85 -7.14
N VAL A 113 1.92 -2.97 -7.58
CA VAL A 113 2.18 -4.31 -7.02
C VAL A 113 2.76 -5.15 -8.15
N TYR A 114 3.83 -5.85 -7.85
CA TYR A 114 4.48 -6.83 -8.72
C TYR A 114 4.59 -8.15 -7.97
N GLU A 115 4.63 -9.26 -8.68
CA GLU A 115 5.20 -10.49 -8.14
C GLU A 115 6.74 -10.39 -8.19
N GLU A 116 7.42 -10.85 -7.14
CA GLU A 116 8.88 -10.82 -7.11
C GLU A 116 9.49 -11.65 -8.24
N GLY A 117 10.42 -11.03 -8.98
CA GLY A 117 11.07 -11.67 -10.12
C GLY A 117 10.34 -11.46 -11.44
N THR A 118 9.14 -10.87 -11.42
CA THR A 118 8.44 -10.45 -12.64
C THR A 118 8.74 -8.97 -12.95
N GLY A 119 8.71 -8.63 -14.24
CA GLY A 119 8.91 -7.26 -14.73
C GLY A 119 7.60 -6.55 -15.06
N THR A 120 6.46 -7.18 -14.77
CA THR A 120 5.12 -6.74 -15.17
C THR A 120 4.34 -6.29 -13.95
N VAL A 121 3.67 -5.14 -14.07
CA VAL A 121 2.75 -4.65 -13.04
C VAL A 121 1.58 -5.63 -12.95
N ASP A 122 1.38 -6.20 -11.77
CA ASP A 122 0.25 -7.08 -11.47
C ASP A 122 -1.00 -6.24 -11.15
N GLY A 123 -0.87 -5.29 -10.22
CA GLY A 123 -1.93 -4.35 -9.85
C GLY A 123 -1.40 -2.93 -9.67
N SER A 124 -2.25 -1.93 -9.89
CA SER A 124 -1.87 -0.55 -9.68
C SER A 124 -3.02 0.39 -9.35
N SER A 125 -2.68 1.50 -8.69
CA SER A 125 -3.55 2.63 -8.45
C SER A 125 -2.76 3.91 -8.64
N VAL A 126 -2.96 4.59 -9.77
CA VAL A 126 -2.09 5.69 -10.23
C VAL A 126 -2.80 7.04 -10.24
N GLY A 127 -2.00 8.11 -10.28
CA GLY A 127 -2.44 9.49 -10.41
C GLY A 127 -3.14 10.02 -9.17
N LYS A 128 -2.80 9.50 -7.99
CA LYS A 128 -3.54 9.80 -6.75
C LYS A 128 -3.01 11.06 -6.08
N TYR A 129 -3.93 11.87 -5.57
CA TYR A 129 -3.65 13.11 -4.83
C TYR A 129 -4.85 13.39 -3.92
N SER A 130 -4.63 14.09 -2.81
CA SER A 130 -5.68 14.42 -1.86
C SER A 130 -6.68 15.40 -2.48
N ALA A 131 -7.98 15.12 -2.34
CA ALA A 131 -9.02 16.05 -2.79
C ALA A 131 -8.97 17.39 -2.01
N THR A 132 -8.57 17.32 -0.74
CA THR A 132 -8.28 18.47 0.11
C THR A 132 -6.80 18.46 0.45
N ALA A 133 -6.11 19.58 0.17
CA ALA A 133 -4.70 19.80 0.48
C ALA A 133 -4.34 19.38 1.91
N GLY A 134 -3.31 18.54 2.06
CA GLY A 134 -2.78 18.07 3.35
C GLY A 134 -3.68 17.11 4.12
N VAL A 135 -4.81 16.67 3.56
CA VAL A 135 -5.73 15.74 4.22
C VAL A 135 -5.43 14.31 3.80
N TRP A 136 -5.24 13.43 4.79
CA TRP A 136 -5.11 12.00 4.61
C TRP A 136 -6.33 11.40 3.92
N THR A 137 -6.07 10.55 2.95
CA THR A 137 -7.09 9.80 2.23
C THR A 137 -6.55 8.43 1.85
N THR A 138 -7.41 7.60 1.26
CA THR A 138 -7.05 6.24 0.89
C THR A 138 -7.29 5.96 -0.58
N THR A 139 -6.55 4.98 -1.09
CA THR A 139 -6.86 4.31 -2.35
C THR A 139 -6.64 2.81 -2.18
N SER A 140 -7.11 2.01 -3.13
CA SER A 140 -6.89 0.57 -3.10
C SER A 140 -6.44 0.02 -4.44
N VAL A 141 -5.75 -1.11 -4.37
CA VAL A 141 -5.60 -2.06 -5.48
C VAL A 141 -6.59 -3.20 -5.21
N ALA A 142 -7.50 -3.41 -6.16
CA ALA A 142 -8.54 -4.43 -6.03
C ALA A 142 -7.92 -5.83 -6.11
N GLY A 143 -8.35 -6.75 -5.25
CA GLY A 143 -7.84 -8.13 -5.28
C GLY A 143 -8.11 -8.86 -6.58
N SER A 144 -9.21 -8.51 -7.27
CA SER A 144 -9.54 -9.05 -8.59
C SER A 144 -8.57 -8.62 -9.70
N SER A 145 -7.71 -7.63 -9.45
CA SER A 145 -6.68 -7.20 -10.41
C SER A 145 -5.37 -7.94 -10.26
N LEU A 146 -5.16 -8.65 -9.15
CA LEU A 146 -3.91 -9.34 -8.83
C LEU A 146 -3.98 -10.79 -9.31
N THR A 147 -3.32 -11.07 -10.43
CA THR A 147 -3.28 -12.38 -11.07
C THR A 147 -1.91 -13.05 -11.04
N ASP A 148 -0.85 -12.29 -10.76
CA ASP A 148 0.52 -12.80 -10.70
C ASP A 148 0.91 -13.14 -9.26
N CYS A 149 0.89 -12.16 -8.33
CA CYS A 149 1.18 -12.43 -6.91
C CYS A 149 -0.09 -12.91 -6.20
N ASN A 150 -0.44 -14.19 -6.35
CA ASN A 150 -1.71 -14.75 -5.88
C ASN A 150 -1.64 -16.19 -5.35
N VAL A 151 -0.45 -16.71 -5.06
CA VAL A 151 -0.24 -18.02 -4.46
C VAL A 151 0.49 -17.89 -3.12
N ALA A 152 0.06 -18.66 -2.12
CA ALA A 152 0.71 -18.71 -0.82
C ALA A 152 2.24 -18.93 -0.95
N GLY A 153 3.02 -18.14 -0.22
CA GLY A 153 4.49 -18.17 -0.26
C GLY A 153 5.15 -17.29 -1.34
N GLU A 154 4.40 -16.80 -2.33
CA GLU A 154 4.92 -15.78 -3.26
C GLU A 154 5.22 -14.47 -2.54
N THR A 155 6.15 -13.68 -3.06
CA THR A 155 6.48 -12.37 -2.50
C THR A 155 5.98 -11.28 -3.43
N CYS A 156 5.09 -10.43 -2.96
CA CYS A 156 4.68 -9.25 -3.68
C CYS A 156 5.67 -8.11 -3.39
N VAL A 157 6.05 -7.38 -4.42
CA VAL A 157 6.82 -6.13 -4.32
C VAL A 157 5.86 -4.97 -4.53
N VAL A 158 5.66 -4.17 -3.49
CA VAL A 158 4.86 -2.96 -3.51
C VAL A 158 5.77 -1.77 -3.74
N ILE A 159 5.48 -0.97 -4.76
CA ILE A 159 6.19 0.28 -5.06
C ILE A 159 5.23 1.44 -4.88
N MET A 160 5.57 2.34 -3.97
CA MET A 160 4.93 3.63 -3.78
C MET A 160 5.83 4.69 -4.40
N ARG A 161 5.43 5.18 -5.57
CA ARG A 161 6.18 6.23 -6.28
C ARG A 161 5.58 7.58 -5.97
N MET A 162 6.33 8.39 -5.24
CA MET A 162 5.91 9.69 -4.75
C MET A 162 6.45 10.77 -5.68
N TYR A 163 5.60 11.66 -6.18
CA TYR A 163 5.95 12.72 -7.12
C TYR A 163 5.73 14.09 -6.49
N SER A 164 6.69 14.99 -6.60
CA SER A 164 6.66 16.33 -6.02
C SER A 164 7.32 17.37 -6.93
N ALA A 165 6.76 18.58 -6.97
CA ALA A 165 7.30 19.77 -7.62
C ALA A 165 6.77 21.04 -6.94
N ASN A 166 7.40 22.19 -7.25
CA ASN A 166 6.95 23.52 -6.83
C ASN A 166 6.71 23.60 -5.31
N ASP A 167 7.67 23.11 -4.54
CA ASP A 167 7.65 23.11 -3.07
C ASP A 167 6.47 22.33 -2.46
N SER A 168 5.83 21.43 -3.20
CA SER A 168 4.73 20.59 -2.68
C SER A 168 5.24 19.30 -2.08
N TYR A 169 4.68 18.79 -0.99
CA TYR A 169 5.00 17.43 -0.50
C TYR A 169 4.00 16.34 -0.94
N VAL A 170 4.47 15.10 -0.87
CA VAL A 170 3.67 13.86 -0.87
C VAL A 170 4.03 13.05 0.36
N ARG A 171 3.03 12.49 1.04
CA ARG A 171 3.19 11.56 2.16
C ARG A 171 2.54 10.22 1.85
N VAL A 172 3.21 9.14 2.24
CA VAL A 172 2.64 7.78 2.25
C VAL A 172 2.72 7.21 3.65
N GLY A 173 1.60 6.71 4.14
CA GLY A 173 1.41 6.14 5.47
C GLY A 173 1.00 4.67 5.38
N ASP A 174 0.29 4.18 6.39
CA ASP A 174 -0.05 2.77 6.56
C ASP A 174 -0.61 2.07 5.31
N ILE A 175 -0.24 0.78 5.17
CA ILE A 175 -0.72 -0.13 4.13
C ILE A 175 -1.52 -1.25 4.79
N ASP A 176 -2.81 -1.35 4.49
CA ASP A 176 -3.63 -2.48 4.92
C ASP A 176 -3.70 -3.53 3.82
N ILE A 177 -3.29 -4.76 4.16
CA ILE A 177 -3.25 -5.91 3.27
C ILE A 177 -4.36 -6.88 3.65
N ASN A 178 -5.33 -7.10 2.76
CA ASN A 178 -6.51 -7.93 3.02
C ASN A 178 -6.55 -9.17 2.13
N TYR A 179 -6.68 -10.34 2.74
CA TYR A 179 -6.80 -11.62 2.04
C TYR A 179 -7.77 -12.55 2.75
N ASN A 180 -8.29 -13.52 2.01
CA ASN A 180 -9.02 -14.65 2.55
C ASN A 180 -8.03 -15.76 2.86
N ARG A 181 -8.23 -16.44 4.00
CA ARG A 181 -7.38 -17.52 4.45
C ARG A 181 -8.07 -18.88 4.37
N GLU A 182 -7.27 -19.93 4.28
CA GLU A 182 -7.69 -21.34 4.36
C GLU A 182 -6.95 -22.08 5.49
N LEU A 183 -7.43 -23.30 5.81
CA LEU A 183 -6.94 -24.14 6.93
C LEU A 183 -5.94 -25.19 6.47
#